data_AF-A0A6N7Z9X2-F1
#
_entry.id   AF-A0A6N7Z9X2-F1
#
_cell.length_a   1.000
_cell.length_b   1.000
_cell.length_c   1.000
_cell.angle_alpha   90.00
_cell.angle_beta   90.00
_cell.angle_gamma   90.00
#
_symmetry.space_group_name_H-M   'P 1'
#
loop_
_entity.id
_entity.type
_entity.pdbx_description
1 polymer ?
#
loop_
_entity_poly.entity_id
_entity_poly.type
_entity_poly.pdbx_seq_one_letter_code
_entity_poly.pdbx_strand_id
1 'polypeptide(L)'
;MNRAVGKATSTGEQRTTGEGRSTATEGRSTVTGTHRAMGKLAGRRRVAKWPIFAGAFVVLLILGLLAWGWANNVLNSRAEAQANACTDGNSTLTVVVTPSAQKPLTSAADRWNRANTVVHAHCVHVEVRAIPPQQVLDALTGKADVSTIGGFPAAWVPENSFWINQLVTAKPGIVGSPAESVASAASTDYQFLGLAGPTVDEVQTRAAQVFRDFLHEPAQQADFKAAGLSG
;
A
#
# COMPACT_ATOMS: atom_id res chain seq x y z
N MET A 1 -36.88 -18.03 8.12
CA MET A 1 -37.60 -18.44 6.90
C MET A 1 -36.59 -18.92 5.87
N ASN A 2 -36.36 -20.24 5.78
CA ASN A 2 -36.26 -21.05 4.55
C ASN A 2 -35.98 -22.52 4.96
N ARG A 3 -36.58 -23.44 4.20
CA ARG A 3 -36.93 -24.84 4.54
C ARG A 3 -35.76 -25.84 4.57
N ALA A 4 -35.71 -26.63 5.65
CA ALA A 4 -35.81 -28.10 5.79
C ALA A 4 -35.08 -29.13 4.87
N VAL A 5 -34.68 -30.23 5.55
CA VAL A 5 -34.40 -31.64 5.12
C VAL A 5 -33.03 -31.86 4.43
N GLY A 6 -32.17 -32.86 4.70
CA GLY A 6 -32.19 -34.05 5.56
C GLY A 6 -31.41 -35.20 4.87
N LYS A 7 -30.30 -35.64 5.50
CA LYS A 7 -29.63 -36.97 5.47
C LYS A 7 -29.08 -37.57 4.15
N ALA A 8 -27.79 -37.93 4.14
CA ALA A 8 -27.28 -39.19 3.58
C ALA A 8 -25.92 -39.58 4.18
N THR A 9 -25.81 -40.85 4.54
CA THR A 9 -24.67 -41.57 5.13
C THR A 9 -23.77 -42.11 4.01
N SER A 10 -22.44 -42.19 4.21
CA SER A 10 -21.62 -43.16 3.48
C SER A 10 -20.49 -43.70 4.36
N THR A 11 -20.45 -45.02 4.38
CA THR A 11 -19.60 -45.97 5.11
C THR A 11 -18.26 -46.17 4.39
N GLY A 12 -17.17 -46.27 5.15
CA GLY A 12 -15.86 -46.73 4.67
C GLY A 12 -15.19 -47.60 5.73
N GLU A 13 -15.27 -48.90 5.50
CA GLU A 13 -14.80 -50.01 6.34
C GLU A 13 -13.33 -50.35 6.05
N GLN A 14 -12.51 -50.57 7.08
CA GLN A 14 -11.38 -51.51 7.01
C GLN A 14 -11.21 -52.30 8.31
N ARG A 15 -11.19 -53.62 8.14
CA ARG A 15 -11.13 -54.71 9.12
C ARG A 15 -9.78 -55.41 8.99
N THR A 16 -9.11 -55.69 10.10
CA THR A 16 -8.22 -56.86 10.31
C THR A 16 -8.24 -57.19 11.81
N THR A 17 -9.03 -58.18 12.25
CA THR A 17 -8.73 -59.62 12.42
C THR A 17 -7.62 -59.92 13.43
N GLY A 18 -7.99 -60.61 14.52
CA GLY A 18 -7.06 -61.17 15.50
C GLY A 18 -7.81 -61.80 16.69
N GLU A 19 -8.44 -62.95 16.44
CA GLU A 19 -9.16 -63.78 17.41
C GLU A 19 -8.21 -64.67 18.23
N GLY A 20 -8.53 -64.90 19.51
CA GLY A 20 -7.84 -65.85 20.37
C GLY A 20 -8.61 -66.09 21.67
N ARG A 21 -9.60 -66.97 21.60
CA ARG A 21 -10.43 -67.43 22.73
C ARG A 21 -9.69 -68.53 23.51
N SER A 22 -9.72 -68.48 24.84
CA SER A 22 -9.62 -69.68 25.68
C SER A 22 -10.35 -69.45 27.00
N THR A 23 -11.33 -70.30 27.24
CA THR A 23 -12.12 -70.43 28.46
C THR A 23 -11.41 -71.34 29.46
N ALA A 24 -11.68 -71.08 30.74
CA ALA A 24 -12.11 -72.07 31.75
C ALA A 24 -11.27 -72.14 33.05
N THR A 25 -12.05 -72.21 34.13
CA THR A 25 -11.86 -73.05 35.32
C THR A 25 -11.37 -72.38 36.61
N GLU A 26 -12.34 -72.38 37.54
CA GLU A 26 -12.30 -72.19 38.98
C GLU A 26 -11.39 -73.22 39.70
N GLY A 27 -10.70 -72.80 40.76
CA GLY A 27 -9.89 -73.70 41.59
C GLY A 27 -9.26 -73.01 42.81
N ARG A 28 -9.92 -73.15 43.97
CA ARG A 28 -9.53 -72.68 45.31
C ARG A 28 -8.46 -73.56 45.96
N SER A 29 -7.47 -72.98 46.64
CA SER A 29 -6.81 -73.39 47.92
C SER A 29 -5.40 -72.77 48.03
N THR A 30 -4.73 -72.53 49.16
CA THR A 30 -5.03 -72.33 50.59
C THR A 30 -3.75 -71.73 51.21
N VAL A 31 -3.90 -70.60 51.92
CA VAL A 31 -3.21 -70.14 53.15
C VAL A 31 -1.77 -70.61 53.44
N THR A 32 -0.84 -69.65 53.64
CA THR A 32 -0.10 -69.45 54.91
C THR A 32 0.40 -68.00 55.01
N GLY A 33 -0.02 -67.28 56.07
CA GLY A 33 0.48 -65.95 56.44
C GLY A 33 1.89 -66.04 57.04
N THR A 34 2.80 -65.11 56.83
CA THR A 34 2.95 -63.83 57.53
C THR A 34 4.12 -63.12 56.80
N HIS A 35 4.16 -61.81 56.59
CA HIS A 35 4.70 -60.86 57.58
C HIS A 35 4.43 -59.41 57.16
N ARG A 36 3.99 -58.64 58.17
CA ARG A 36 4.15 -57.18 58.39
C ARG A 36 3.24 -56.22 57.63
N ALA A 37 2.04 -56.13 58.21
CA ALA A 37 1.32 -54.93 58.58
C ALA A 37 2.12 -53.59 58.58
N MET A 38 1.56 -52.64 57.84
CA MET A 38 1.46 -51.19 58.08
C MET A 38 2.70 -50.29 57.90
N GLY A 39 2.91 -49.87 56.66
CA GLY A 39 3.37 -48.51 56.35
C GLY A 39 2.22 -47.71 55.73
N LYS A 40 1.51 -46.91 56.53
CA LYS A 40 0.52 -45.95 56.03
C LYS A 40 1.22 -44.98 55.08
N LEU A 41 0.70 -44.81 53.86
CA LEU A 41 0.57 -43.54 53.16
C LEU A 41 -0.38 -43.76 51.98
N ALA A 42 -1.67 -43.56 52.24
CA ALA A 42 -2.64 -43.25 51.20
C ALA A 42 -2.26 -41.90 50.58
N GLY A 43 -1.26 -41.92 49.70
CA GLY A 43 -0.83 -40.78 48.90
C GLY A 43 -1.89 -40.53 47.84
N ARG A 44 -2.84 -39.64 48.16
CA ARG A 44 -3.74 -38.97 47.22
C ARG A 44 -2.97 -38.69 45.93
N ARG A 45 -3.39 -39.26 44.78
CA ARG A 45 -2.85 -38.88 43.46
C ARG A 45 -3.06 -37.38 43.30
N ARG A 46 -2.07 -36.59 43.71
CA ARG A 46 -2.00 -35.18 43.41
C ARG A 46 -1.83 -35.15 41.89
N VAL A 47 -2.89 -34.73 41.19
CA VAL A 47 -2.76 -34.25 39.82
C VAL A 47 -1.57 -33.30 39.85
N ALA A 48 -0.47 -33.71 39.20
CA ALA A 48 0.72 -32.89 39.13
C ALA A 48 0.25 -31.53 38.64
N LYS A 49 0.56 -30.44 39.35
CA LYS A 49 0.18 -29.09 38.92
C LYS A 49 0.97 -28.63 37.68
N TRP A 50 1.93 -29.46 37.25
CA TRP A 50 2.82 -29.25 36.12
C TRP A 50 2.17 -28.96 34.75
N PRO A 51 1.04 -29.58 34.33
CA PRO A 51 0.42 -29.27 33.05
C PRO A 51 -0.27 -27.90 33.05
N ILE A 52 -0.71 -27.40 34.22
CA ILE A 52 -1.26 -26.04 34.34
C ILE A 52 -0.14 -25.01 34.14
N PHE A 53 1.03 -25.24 34.75
CA PHE A 53 2.20 -24.39 34.53
C PHE A 53 2.69 -24.45 33.08
N ALA A 54 2.73 -25.63 32.47
CA ALA A 54 3.10 -25.77 31.06
C ALA A 54 2.13 -25.05 30.12
N GLY A 55 0.81 -25.18 30.37
CA GLY A 55 -0.21 -24.47 29.60
C GLY A 55 -0.10 -22.95 29.75
N ALA A 56 0.05 -22.46 30.98
CA ALA A 56 0.25 -21.03 31.24
C ALA A 56 1.52 -20.49 30.56
N PHE A 57 2.61 -21.27 30.58
CA PHE A 57 3.85 -20.91 29.92
C PHE A 57 3.71 -20.81 28.40
N VAL A 58 3.04 -21.79 27.77
CA VAL A 58 2.76 -21.75 26.33
C VAL A 58 1.90 -20.54 25.96
N VAL A 59 0.88 -20.22 26.76
CA VAL A 59 0.04 -19.03 26.53
C VAL A 59 0.85 -17.75 26.65
N LEU A 60 1.73 -17.63 27.65
CA LEU A 60 2.62 -16.47 27.79
C LEU A 60 3.59 -16.33 26.61
N LEU A 61 4.12 -17.44 26.09
CA LEU A 61 4.96 -17.41 24.89
C LEU A 61 4.18 -16.95 23.66
N ILE A 62 2.95 -17.45 23.45
CA ILE A 62 2.11 -17.02 22.34
C ILE A 62 1.79 -15.52 22.45
N LEU A 63 1.40 -15.04 23.63
CA LEU A 63 1.13 -13.61 23.86
C LEU A 63 2.38 -12.76 23.66
N GLY A 64 3.55 -13.23 24.11
CA GLY A 64 4.84 -12.59 23.88
C GLY A 64 5.18 -12.50 22.39
N LEU A 65 4.97 -13.58 21.63
CA LEU A 65 5.20 -13.61 20.18
C LEU A 65 4.23 -12.72 19.41
N LEU A 66 2.96 -12.67 19.81
CA LEU A 66 1.96 -11.78 19.20
C LEU A 66 2.24 -10.31 19.53
N ALA A 67 2.60 -10.00 20.78
CA ALA A 67 3.01 -8.66 21.20
C ALA A 67 4.29 -8.22 20.49
N TRP A 68 5.26 -9.12 20.35
CA TRP A 68 6.49 -8.90 19.58
C TRP A 68 6.20 -8.72 18.10
N GLY A 69 5.27 -9.50 17.53
CA GLY A 69 4.82 -9.33 16.14
C GLY A 69 4.20 -7.95 15.89
N TRP A 70 3.37 -7.46 16.81
CA TRP A 70 2.77 -6.13 16.72
C TRP A 70 3.81 -5.01 16.90
N ALA A 71 4.73 -5.16 17.86
CA ALA A 71 5.84 -4.23 18.07
C ALA A 71 6.81 -4.20 16.88
N ASN A 72 7.10 -5.36 16.28
CA ASN A 72 7.90 -5.45 15.06
C ASN A 72 7.18 -4.83 13.87
N ASN A 73 5.85 -4.92 13.77
CA ASN A 73 5.14 -4.27 12.67
C ASN A 73 5.24 -2.72 12.75
N VAL A 74 5.27 -2.16 13.96
CA VAL A 74 5.50 -0.72 14.24
C VAL A 74 6.97 -0.31 14.12
N LEU A 75 7.90 -1.20 14.41
CA LEU A 75 9.34 -0.95 14.23
C LEU A 75 9.77 -1.17 12.76
N ASN A 76 9.13 -2.11 12.05
CA ASN A 76 9.33 -2.38 10.64
C ASN A 76 8.78 -1.26 9.76
N SER A 77 7.78 -0.49 10.22
CA SER A 77 7.40 0.79 9.57
C SER A 77 8.53 1.84 9.62
N ARG A 78 9.58 1.62 10.43
CA ARG A 78 10.84 2.40 10.38
C ARG A 78 11.93 1.72 9.55
N ALA A 79 11.85 0.42 9.28
CA ALA A 79 12.70 -0.27 8.30
C ALA A 79 12.19 -0.06 6.85
N GLU A 80 10.89 0.16 6.68
CA GLU A 80 10.27 0.80 5.52
C GLU A 80 10.72 2.27 5.35
N ALA A 81 11.32 2.91 6.36
CA ALA A 81 12.01 4.20 6.18
C ALA A 81 13.31 4.07 5.37
N GLN A 82 13.79 2.85 5.09
CA GLN A 82 14.78 2.58 4.04
C GLN A 82 14.15 2.38 2.65
N ALA A 83 12.81 2.33 2.53
CA ALA A 83 12.12 2.41 1.24
C ALA A 83 11.99 3.87 0.74
N ASN A 84 12.40 4.85 1.55
CA ASN A 84 12.82 6.20 1.15
C ASN A 84 14.29 6.25 0.70
N ALA A 85 14.88 5.13 0.28
CA ALA A 85 16.24 5.06 -0.25
C ALA A 85 16.27 5.67 -1.66
N CYS A 86 16.11 6.97 -1.70
CA CYS A 86 16.39 7.85 -2.81
C CYS A 86 17.90 7.85 -2.98
N THR A 87 18.38 6.72 -3.48
CA THR A 87 19.78 6.31 -3.54
C THR A 87 20.56 7.30 -4.40
N ASP A 88 19.88 7.86 -5.41
CA ASP A 88 20.43 8.86 -6.31
C ASP A 88 20.01 10.30 -5.92
N GLY A 89 19.33 10.48 -4.77
CA GLY A 89 18.99 11.77 -4.18
C GLY A 89 17.57 12.28 -4.47
N ASN A 90 17.32 13.55 -4.19
CA ASN A 90 16.02 14.19 -4.41
C ASN A 90 15.99 14.88 -5.77
N SER A 91 14.86 14.79 -6.47
CA SER A 91 14.58 15.53 -7.70
C SER A 91 13.31 16.37 -7.52
N THR A 92 13.29 17.58 -8.09
CA THR A 92 12.11 18.45 -8.03
C THR A 92 11.42 18.46 -9.38
N LEU A 93 10.15 18.04 -9.41
CA LEU A 93 9.26 18.16 -10.56
C LEU A 93 8.48 19.47 -10.45
N THR A 94 8.83 20.47 -11.25
CA THR A 94 8.06 21.72 -11.32
C THR A 94 6.92 21.57 -12.32
N VAL A 95 5.70 21.78 -11.86
CA VAL A 95 4.47 21.75 -12.65
C VAL A 95 3.83 23.13 -12.62
N VAL A 96 3.66 23.74 -13.78
CA VAL A 96 2.93 25.00 -13.90
C VAL A 96 1.49 24.72 -14.29
N VAL A 97 0.54 25.32 -13.59
CA VAL A 97 -0.90 25.09 -13.78
C VAL A 97 -1.64 26.41 -13.94
N THR A 98 -2.75 26.40 -14.66
CA THR A 98 -3.69 27.53 -14.65
C THR A 98 -4.27 27.77 -13.25
N PRO A 99 -4.52 29.02 -12.82
CA PRO A 99 -5.08 29.31 -11.50
C PRO A 99 -6.39 28.57 -11.17
N SER A 100 -7.23 28.28 -12.17
CA SER A 100 -8.51 27.59 -11.98
C SER A 100 -8.36 26.13 -11.50
N ALA A 101 -7.28 25.44 -11.89
CA ALA A 101 -7.00 24.05 -11.50
C ALA A 101 -5.96 23.94 -10.36
N GLN A 102 -5.49 25.06 -9.81
CA GLN A 102 -4.42 25.08 -8.80
C GLN A 102 -4.76 24.22 -7.58
N LYS A 103 -5.95 24.42 -7.00
CA LYS A 103 -6.33 23.78 -5.73
C LYS A 103 -6.29 22.24 -5.79
N PRO A 104 -7.02 21.57 -6.70
CA PRO A 104 -7.00 20.11 -6.78
C PRO A 104 -5.60 19.57 -7.13
N LEU A 105 -4.88 20.26 -8.02
CA LEU A 105 -3.53 19.83 -8.41
C LEU A 105 -2.52 19.96 -7.25
N THR A 106 -2.63 21.02 -6.44
CA THR A 106 -1.79 21.22 -5.25
C THR A 106 -2.10 20.16 -4.19
N SER A 107 -3.38 19.85 -3.96
CA SER A 107 -3.78 18.77 -3.04
C SER A 107 -3.21 17.41 -3.47
N ALA A 108 -3.17 17.16 -4.78
CA ALA A 108 -2.55 15.97 -5.33
C ALA A 108 -1.03 15.95 -5.14
N ALA A 109 -0.35 17.04 -5.47
CA ALA A 109 1.08 17.19 -5.22
C ALA A 109 1.43 16.99 -3.73
N ASP A 110 0.62 17.53 -2.81
CA ASP A 110 0.81 17.35 -1.38
C ASP A 110 0.66 15.89 -0.94
N ARG A 111 -0.31 15.15 -1.51
CA ARG A 111 -0.45 13.70 -1.27
C ARG A 111 0.75 12.92 -1.81
N TRP A 112 1.19 13.23 -3.02
CA TRP A 112 2.39 12.63 -3.62
C TRP A 112 3.62 12.88 -2.74
N ASN A 113 3.83 14.13 -2.33
CA ASN A 113 4.97 14.54 -1.52
C ASN A 113 4.97 13.87 -0.14
N ARG A 114 3.80 13.70 0.49
CA ARG A 114 3.69 12.96 1.77
C ARG A 114 3.96 11.47 1.64
N ALA A 115 3.66 10.88 0.48
CA ALA A 115 3.91 9.48 0.21
C ALA A 115 5.40 9.17 -0.07
N ASN A 116 6.25 10.20 -0.22
CA ASN A 116 7.67 10.07 -0.59
C ASN A 116 7.86 9.16 -1.82
N THR A 117 7.07 9.38 -2.87
CA THR A 117 7.09 8.52 -4.04
C THR A 117 8.47 8.50 -4.70
N VAL A 118 9.06 7.31 -4.79
CA VAL A 118 10.35 7.08 -5.45
C VAL A 118 10.13 6.82 -6.93
N VAL A 119 10.72 7.65 -7.78
CA VAL A 119 10.75 7.46 -9.24
C VAL A 119 12.21 7.33 -9.66
N HIS A 120 12.56 6.17 -10.21
CA HIS A 120 13.91 5.90 -10.73
C HIS A 120 15.03 6.15 -9.70
N ALA A 121 14.86 5.61 -8.49
CA ALA A 121 15.78 5.79 -7.35
C ALA A 121 15.94 7.24 -6.85
N HIS A 122 15.09 8.18 -7.31
CA HIS A 122 14.98 9.53 -6.77
C HIS A 122 13.67 9.76 -6.02
N CYS A 123 13.75 10.55 -4.96
CA CYS A 123 12.56 11.09 -4.28
C CYS A 123 12.10 12.28 -5.09
N VAL A 124 10.94 12.17 -5.73
CA VAL A 124 10.40 13.27 -6.52
C VAL A 124 9.55 14.16 -5.63
N HIS A 125 9.96 15.41 -5.47
CA HIS A 125 9.16 16.46 -4.88
C HIS A 125 8.43 17.24 -5.96
N VAL A 126 7.11 17.27 -5.91
CA VAL A 126 6.29 18.01 -6.88
C VAL A 126 6.01 19.41 -6.37
N GLU A 127 6.46 20.42 -7.11
CA GLU A 127 6.15 21.81 -6.86
C GLU A 127 5.13 22.31 -7.89
N VAL A 128 3.99 22.81 -7.40
CA VAL A 128 2.91 23.33 -8.26
C VAL A 128 2.91 24.87 -8.21
N ARG A 129 2.97 25.51 -9.38
CA ARG A 129 2.91 26.97 -9.52
C ARG A 129 1.71 27.37 -10.35
N ALA A 130 0.85 28.22 -9.80
CA ALA A 130 -0.28 28.77 -10.54
C ALA A 130 0.13 30.01 -11.31
N ILE A 131 0.08 29.94 -12.64
CA ILE A 131 0.48 31.03 -13.54
C ILE A 131 -0.52 31.11 -14.69
N PRO A 132 -0.98 32.32 -15.08
CA PRO A 132 -1.87 32.48 -16.23
C PRO A 132 -1.29 31.86 -17.51
N PRO A 133 -2.05 31.07 -18.28
CA PRO A 133 -1.55 30.35 -19.46
C PRO A 133 -0.85 31.24 -20.50
N GLN A 134 -1.29 32.48 -20.67
CA GLN A 134 -0.64 33.44 -21.58
C GLN A 134 0.79 33.74 -21.15
N GLN A 135 1.02 34.00 -19.86
CA GLN A 135 2.35 34.30 -19.34
C GLN A 135 3.28 33.10 -19.48
N VAL A 136 2.76 31.88 -19.27
CA VAL A 136 3.51 30.64 -19.49
C VAL A 136 3.85 30.45 -20.96
N LEU A 137 2.89 30.66 -21.87
CA LEU A 137 3.13 30.58 -23.31
C LEU A 137 4.19 31.59 -23.75
N ASP A 138 4.11 32.85 -23.30
CA ASP A 138 5.07 33.88 -23.64
C ASP A 138 6.48 33.53 -23.14
N ALA A 139 6.61 33.02 -21.91
CA ALA A 139 7.88 32.55 -21.37
C ALA A 139 8.45 31.34 -22.15
N LEU A 140 7.64 30.30 -22.38
CA LEU A 140 8.09 29.09 -23.08
C LEU A 140 8.43 29.36 -24.56
N THR A 141 7.70 30.26 -25.20
CA THR A 141 7.98 30.69 -26.59
C THR A 141 9.13 31.70 -26.68
N GLY A 142 9.67 32.17 -25.56
CA GLY A 142 10.81 33.09 -25.50
C GLY A 142 10.45 34.55 -25.78
N LYS A 143 9.16 34.91 -25.74
CA LYS A 143 8.69 36.30 -25.77
C LYS A 143 8.89 37.00 -24.42
N ALA A 144 8.92 36.22 -23.34
CA ALA A 144 9.26 36.66 -21.99
C ALA A 144 10.38 35.78 -21.41
N ASP A 145 11.03 36.28 -20.37
CA ASP A 145 12.05 35.51 -19.66
C ASP A 145 11.41 34.35 -18.88
N VAL A 146 12.01 33.17 -18.93
CA VAL A 146 11.49 31.98 -18.25
C VAL A 146 11.53 32.08 -16.71
N SER A 147 12.36 32.95 -16.17
CA SER A 147 12.36 33.28 -14.73
C SER A 147 11.05 33.92 -14.27
N THR A 148 10.28 34.55 -15.16
CA THR A 148 8.95 35.11 -14.83
C THR A 148 7.94 34.03 -14.43
N ILE A 149 8.21 32.77 -14.80
CA ILE A 149 7.41 31.60 -14.41
C ILE A 149 8.12 30.68 -13.40
N GLY A 150 9.23 31.14 -12.82
CA GLY A 150 10.02 30.38 -11.85
C GLY A 150 11.05 29.43 -12.47
N GLY A 151 11.38 29.59 -13.75
CA GLY A 151 12.27 28.69 -14.49
C GLY A 151 11.49 27.77 -15.43
N PHE A 152 12.22 26.95 -16.21
CA PHE A 152 11.60 26.08 -17.21
C PHE A 152 10.92 24.88 -16.50
N PRO A 153 9.59 24.73 -16.60
CA PRO A 153 8.88 23.66 -15.91
C PRO A 153 8.99 22.34 -16.67
N ALA A 154 8.89 21.23 -15.94
CA ALA A 154 8.88 19.88 -16.53
C ALA A 154 7.48 19.51 -17.07
N ALA A 155 6.43 20.13 -16.54
CA ALA A 155 5.08 19.94 -17.05
C ALA A 155 4.24 21.22 -16.98
N TRP A 156 3.27 21.33 -17.88
CA TRP A 156 2.33 22.43 -17.95
C TRP A 156 0.90 21.93 -18.09
N VAL A 157 -0.01 22.50 -17.29
CA VAL A 157 -1.45 22.20 -17.29
C VAL A 157 -2.22 23.50 -17.53
N PRO A 158 -2.45 23.90 -18.80
CA PRO A 158 -3.26 25.06 -19.10
C PRO A 158 -4.76 24.78 -18.89
N GLU A 159 -5.55 25.84 -19.04
CA GLU A 159 -7.00 25.75 -18.93
C GLU A 159 -7.61 24.90 -20.05
N ASN A 160 -7.08 24.96 -21.27
CA ASN A 160 -7.61 24.20 -22.40
C ASN A 160 -6.52 23.87 -23.44
N SER A 161 -6.89 22.99 -24.40
CA SER A 161 -6.02 22.54 -25.49
C SER A 161 -5.57 23.64 -26.47
N PHE A 162 -6.27 24.79 -26.51
CA PHE A 162 -5.90 25.92 -27.37
C PHE A 162 -4.49 26.45 -27.04
N TRP A 163 -4.15 26.54 -25.74
CA TRP A 163 -2.83 26.98 -25.29
C TRP A 163 -1.71 26.01 -25.67
N ILE A 164 -2.00 24.70 -25.60
CA ILE A 164 -1.07 23.65 -26.02
C ILE A 164 -0.83 23.72 -27.53
N ASN A 165 -1.88 23.85 -28.33
CA ASN A 165 -1.77 23.96 -29.78
C ASN A 165 -0.93 25.18 -30.20
N GLN A 166 -1.09 26.32 -29.52
CA GLN A 166 -0.23 27.48 -29.75
C GLN A 166 1.23 27.20 -29.41
N LEU A 167 1.50 26.54 -28.28
CA LEU A 167 2.86 26.18 -27.88
C LEU A 167 3.51 25.24 -28.88
N VAL A 168 2.83 24.15 -29.25
CA VAL A 168 3.29 23.15 -30.23
C VAL A 168 3.56 23.82 -31.59
N THR A 169 2.69 24.74 -32.01
CA THR A 169 2.86 25.48 -33.27
C THR A 169 4.07 26.41 -33.23
N ALA A 170 4.28 27.13 -32.12
CA ALA A 170 5.36 28.10 -31.99
C ALA A 170 6.72 27.44 -31.71
N LYS A 171 6.75 26.39 -30.90
CA LYS A 171 7.95 25.63 -30.52
C LYS A 171 7.60 24.14 -30.35
N PRO A 172 7.57 23.35 -31.43
CA PRO A 172 7.31 21.91 -31.32
C PRO A 172 8.42 21.15 -30.58
N GLY A 173 9.65 21.65 -30.62
CA GLY A 173 10.82 20.99 -30.03
C GLY A 173 10.86 20.96 -28.49
N ILE A 174 9.93 21.63 -27.81
CA ILE A 174 9.84 21.61 -26.34
C ILE A 174 8.73 20.71 -25.80
N VAL A 175 8.08 19.96 -26.68
CA VAL A 175 7.06 18.96 -26.30
C VAL A 175 7.77 17.66 -25.98
N GLY A 176 7.75 17.25 -24.70
CA GLY A 176 8.40 16.03 -24.24
C GLY A 176 7.49 14.81 -24.23
N SER A 177 6.19 15.02 -23.99
CA SER A 177 5.16 13.98 -24.11
C SER A 177 3.87 14.56 -24.69
N PRO A 178 3.00 13.74 -25.31
CA PRO A 178 1.68 14.17 -25.71
C PRO A 178 0.90 14.76 -24.53
N ALA A 179 0.02 15.71 -24.84
CA ALA A 179 -0.93 16.24 -23.88
C ALA A 179 -2.05 15.22 -23.63
N GLU A 180 -2.38 14.99 -22.36
CA GLU A 180 -3.43 14.05 -21.97
C GLU A 180 -4.35 14.71 -20.94
N SER A 181 -5.66 14.50 -21.10
CA SER A 181 -6.67 15.07 -20.19
C SER A 181 -6.49 14.49 -18.79
N VAL A 182 -6.40 15.34 -17.77
CA VAL A 182 -6.38 14.93 -16.36
C VAL A 182 -7.65 15.33 -15.61
N ALA A 183 -8.37 16.32 -16.13
CA ALA A 183 -9.67 16.74 -15.64
C ALA A 183 -10.39 17.55 -16.74
N SER A 184 -11.71 17.56 -16.71
CA SER A 184 -12.57 18.36 -17.59
C SER A 184 -13.57 19.15 -16.75
N ALA A 185 -14.05 20.30 -17.23
CA ALA A 185 -15.16 21.02 -16.62
C ALA A 185 -15.99 21.71 -17.67
N ALA A 186 -17.27 21.37 -17.74
CA ALA A 186 -18.19 21.88 -18.76
C ALA A 186 -17.62 21.77 -20.19
N SER A 187 -17.08 22.86 -20.73
CA SER A 187 -16.47 22.98 -22.06
C SER A 187 -14.93 23.07 -22.06
N THR A 188 -14.31 22.83 -20.92
CA THR A 188 -12.89 23.03 -20.67
C THR A 188 -12.24 21.67 -20.40
N ASP A 189 -11.13 21.38 -21.07
CA ASP A 189 -10.36 20.15 -20.90
C ASP A 189 -8.94 20.49 -20.43
N TYR A 190 -8.64 20.17 -19.17
CA TYR A 190 -7.35 20.41 -18.55
C TYR A 190 -6.42 19.28 -18.93
N GLN A 191 -5.50 19.57 -19.85
CA GLN A 191 -4.56 18.61 -20.36
C GLN A 191 -3.20 18.80 -19.71
N PHE A 192 -2.62 17.71 -19.22
CA PHE A 192 -1.26 17.68 -18.70
C PHE A 192 -0.29 17.43 -19.85
N LEU A 193 0.56 18.42 -20.12
CA LEU A 193 1.61 18.37 -21.12
C LEU A 193 2.97 18.22 -20.45
N GLY A 194 3.70 17.15 -20.76
CA GLY A 194 5.11 17.02 -20.41
C GLY A 194 5.98 17.84 -21.36
N LEU A 195 6.85 18.67 -20.81
CA LEU A 195 7.76 19.52 -21.59
C LEU A 195 9.15 18.89 -21.64
N ALA A 196 9.79 18.97 -22.81
CA ALA A 196 11.21 18.71 -22.96
C ALA A 196 11.93 20.05 -23.03
N GLY A 197 13.03 20.20 -22.29
CA GLY A 197 13.75 21.46 -22.27
C GLY A 197 15.13 21.36 -21.64
N PRO A 198 15.87 22.48 -21.60
CA PRO A 198 17.29 22.48 -21.21
C PRO A 198 17.55 21.97 -19.79
N THR A 199 16.56 22.09 -18.92
CA THR A 199 16.64 21.68 -17.51
C THR A 199 15.81 20.43 -17.21
N VAL A 200 15.15 19.83 -18.21
CA VAL A 200 14.32 18.64 -18.04
C VAL A 200 15.12 17.40 -18.40
N ASP A 201 15.50 16.64 -17.37
CA ASP A 201 16.20 15.37 -17.52
C ASP A 201 15.22 14.17 -17.66
N GLU A 202 15.78 12.98 -17.82
CA GLU A 202 15.00 11.74 -17.95
C GLU A 202 14.18 11.43 -16.69
N VAL A 203 14.73 11.74 -15.50
CA VAL A 203 14.07 11.51 -14.22
C VAL A 203 12.83 12.39 -14.12
N GLN A 204 12.94 13.68 -14.46
CA GLN A 204 11.83 14.62 -14.48
C GLN A 204 10.80 14.26 -15.55
N THR A 205 11.23 13.83 -16.74
CA THR A 205 10.32 13.36 -17.79
C THR A 205 9.48 12.18 -17.33
N ARG A 206 10.13 11.17 -16.74
CA ARG A 206 9.44 10.00 -16.18
C ARG A 206 8.57 10.37 -14.98
N ALA A 207 9.07 11.23 -14.09
CA ALA A 207 8.32 11.72 -12.95
C ALA A 207 7.04 12.46 -13.37
N ALA A 208 7.10 13.26 -14.45
CA ALA A 208 5.93 13.93 -15.01
C ALA A 208 4.89 12.92 -15.51
N GLN A 209 5.32 11.82 -16.13
CA GLN A 209 4.42 10.75 -16.57
C GLN A 209 3.76 10.04 -15.38
N VAL A 210 4.56 9.60 -14.40
CA VAL A 210 4.02 8.89 -13.22
C VAL A 210 3.12 9.82 -12.40
N PHE A 211 3.47 11.10 -12.28
CA PHE A 211 2.62 12.07 -11.60
C PHE A 211 1.30 12.29 -12.36
N ARG A 212 1.32 12.34 -13.69
CA ARG A 212 0.09 12.40 -14.49
C ARG A 212 -0.79 11.19 -14.23
N ASP A 213 -0.24 9.98 -14.25
CA ASP A 213 -0.97 8.75 -13.93
C ASP A 213 -1.55 8.81 -12.51
N PHE A 214 -0.80 9.34 -11.55
CA PHE A 214 -1.26 9.55 -10.18
C PHE A 214 -2.46 10.50 -10.10
N LEU A 215 -2.55 11.53 -10.95
CA LEU A 215 -3.72 12.43 -11.02
C LEU A 215 -5.01 11.71 -11.43
N HIS A 216 -4.92 10.53 -12.07
CA HIS A 216 -6.08 9.72 -12.42
C HIS A 216 -6.56 8.80 -11.29
N GLU A 217 -5.83 8.71 -10.18
CA GLU A 217 -6.26 7.89 -9.06
C GLU A 217 -7.56 8.41 -8.42
N PRO A 218 -8.40 7.53 -7.86
CA PRO A 218 -9.71 7.91 -7.32
C PRO A 218 -9.65 9.03 -6.26
N ALA A 219 -8.60 9.06 -5.44
CA ALA A 219 -8.41 10.07 -4.41
C ALA A 219 -8.16 11.47 -4.99
N GLN A 220 -7.40 11.56 -6.09
CA GLN A 220 -7.15 12.83 -6.76
C GLN A 220 -8.39 13.29 -7.52
N GLN A 221 -9.01 12.35 -8.25
CA GLN A 221 -10.23 12.61 -9.01
C GLN A 221 -11.40 13.07 -8.15
N ALA A 222 -11.48 12.61 -6.89
CA ALA A 222 -12.45 13.11 -5.92
C ALA A 222 -12.25 14.61 -5.63
N ASP A 223 -11.00 15.08 -5.52
CA ASP A 223 -10.68 16.49 -5.28
C ASP A 223 -10.92 17.35 -6.50
N PHE A 224 -10.59 16.85 -7.71
CA PHE A 224 -10.98 17.50 -8.96
C PHE A 224 -12.51 17.68 -9.00
N LYS A 225 -13.27 16.63 -8.70
CA LYS A 225 -14.75 16.67 -8.68
C LYS A 225 -15.28 17.63 -7.63
N ALA A 226 -14.68 17.66 -6.44
CA ALA A 226 -15.02 18.62 -5.40
C ALA A 226 -14.75 20.08 -5.82
N ALA A 227 -13.79 20.30 -6.71
CA ALA A 227 -13.51 21.60 -7.33
C ALA A 227 -14.40 21.90 -8.55
N GLY A 228 -15.37 21.04 -8.90
CA GLY A 228 -16.23 21.19 -10.07
C GLY A 228 -15.62 20.70 -11.37
N LEU A 229 -14.52 19.93 -11.31
CA LEU A 229 -13.80 19.36 -12.45
C LEU A 229 -14.02 17.83 -12.47
N SER A 230 -14.57 17.28 -13.53
CA SER A 230 -14.73 15.83 -13.74
C SER A 230 -13.61 15.26 -14.61
N GLY A 231 -12.88 14.26 -14.13
CA GLY A 231 -12.11 13.34 -14.97
C GLY A 231 -12.81 12.00 -15.17
#